data_AF-A0AAD7CAM8-F1
#
_entry.id   AF-A0AAD7CAM8-F1
#
_cell.length_a   1.000
_cell.length_b   1.000
_cell.length_c   1.000
_cell.angle_alpha   90.00
_cell.angle_beta   90.00
_cell.angle_gamma   90.00
#
_symmetry.space_group_name_H-M   'P 1'
#
loop_
_entity.id
_entity.type
_entity.pdbx_description
1 polymer ?
#
loop_
_entity_poly.entity_id
_entity_poly.type
_entity_poly.pdbx_seq_one_letter_code
_entity_poly.pdbx_strand_id
1 'polypeptide(L)'
;MQNMTEGQLRVLTYSHIYQFPTVGLASDDSVTKAELRVSNDAFWLRLCLMSDLGFSEAYMYGEVECDDLVSLHLQIFLANRESLSNMSSTISYLFTLPQKLTSYRFLNTIGNSRSNISAHYDISNEMFAGFLSQDMTYSCAIFKDLDGDMKDGVARSEWSGGQGLRRLGKSTPASAPQGEAQSEEDELYEAQIRKLSHIIEKTRIQPGNRVLEIGSGWGSMAILIAQTVPETTVDTLTLSVQQQSLARERIAAAGLSDRIKVHLMDYRHMPPEWQGSFDRVVSIEMIEAVGSEFLVGYWKIVDWAMKPKGGVGCVQVITIPERRFERYIREMDFIRKWVIFPGGFLPTLTLLLQSMNEGSSGRLVVDSVSNIGPHYARTLREWRRRFLSQFESVIVPALKREYPDVMNGPRGKEEIEVFKRKWICTCYCEVGFTSRTLGDHIITFTREGCTDYGCTVYE
;
A
#
# COMPACT_ATOMS: atom_id res chain seq x y z
N MET A 1 12.30 -26.42 6.56
CA MET A 1 13.08 -25.55 7.48
C MET A 1 14.51 -26.03 7.74
N GLN A 2 14.87 -27.31 7.55
CA GLN A 2 16.26 -27.76 7.77
C GLN A 2 17.27 -27.29 6.72
N ASN A 3 16.83 -26.87 5.53
CA ASN A 3 17.67 -26.36 4.43
C ASN A 3 17.68 -24.82 4.37
N MET A 4 17.68 -24.13 5.51
CA MET A 4 17.80 -22.68 5.53
C MET A 4 19.24 -22.27 5.25
N THR A 5 19.44 -21.42 4.23
CA THR A 5 20.75 -20.94 3.79
C THR A 5 21.13 -19.60 4.45
N GLU A 6 20.14 -18.82 4.90
CA GLU A 6 20.34 -17.50 5.50
C GLU A 6 19.47 -17.30 6.76
N GLY A 7 20.06 -16.75 7.83
CA GLY A 7 19.39 -16.37 9.09
C GLY A 7 19.36 -17.45 10.19
N GLN A 8 19.22 -17.02 11.47
CA GLN A 8 18.96 -17.92 12.61
C GLN A 8 17.53 -17.74 13.12
N LEU A 9 16.74 -18.83 13.10
CA LEU A 9 15.36 -18.87 13.60
C LEU A 9 15.27 -19.75 14.85
N ARG A 10 14.73 -19.21 15.94
CA ARG A 10 14.35 -19.98 17.13
C ARG A 10 12.83 -20.07 17.21
N VAL A 11 12.29 -21.28 17.18
CA VAL A 11 10.85 -21.53 17.37
C VAL A 11 10.63 -22.12 18.75
N LEU A 12 9.95 -21.36 19.61
CA LEU A 12 9.55 -21.72 20.96
C LEU A 12 8.14 -22.33 20.91
N THR A 13 8.02 -23.63 21.15
CA THR A 13 6.72 -24.29 21.42
C THR A 13 6.59 -24.58 22.91
N TYR A 14 5.41 -24.97 23.39
CA TYR A 14 5.22 -25.33 24.81
C TYR A 14 6.11 -26.48 25.29
N SER A 15 6.52 -27.37 24.39
CA SER A 15 7.27 -28.59 24.74
C SER A 15 8.73 -28.56 24.29
N HIS A 16 9.06 -27.86 23.20
CA HIS A 16 10.39 -27.90 22.59
C HIS A 16 10.81 -26.55 21.99
N ILE A 17 12.11 -26.27 22.05
CA ILE A 17 12.75 -25.16 21.35
C ILE A 17 13.43 -25.72 20.11
N TYR A 18 12.96 -25.33 18.94
CA TYR A 18 13.58 -25.67 17.66
C TYR A 18 14.52 -24.53 17.23
N GLN A 19 15.74 -24.84 16.81
CA GLN A 19 16.70 -23.87 16.29
C GLN A 19 17.11 -24.26 14.88
N PHE A 20 17.05 -23.29 13.96
CA PHE A 20 17.42 -23.47 12.55
C PHE A 20 18.44 -22.38 12.13
N PRO A 21 19.51 -22.73 11.40
CA PRO A 21 19.98 -24.09 11.06
C PRO A 21 20.62 -24.81 12.25
N THR A 22 20.59 -26.15 12.23
CA THR A 22 21.09 -27.02 13.31
C THR A 22 22.63 -27.15 13.32
N VAL A 23 23.32 -26.69 12.27
CA VAL A 23 24.78 -26.80 12.10
C VAL A 23 25.39 -25.41 12.18
N GLY A 24 26.37 -25.24 13.07
CA GLY A 24 26.96 -23.96 13.43
C GLY A 24 27.54 -23.20 12.24
N LEU A 25 26.81 -22.18 11.79
CA LEU A 25 27.45 -20.98 11.26
C LEU A 25 28.00 -20.23 12.47
N ALA A 26 29.32 -19.97 12.44
CA ALA A 26 30.06 -19.30 13.48
C ALA A 26 29.31 -18.10 14.03
N SER A 27 29.46 -17.87 15.33
CA SER A 27 29.05 -16.68 16.05
C SER A 27 29.64 -15.43 15.40
N ASP A 28 28.97 -14.93 14.37
CA ASP A 28 29.13 -13.57 13.92
C ASP A 28 27.94 -12.81 14.50
N ASP A 29 28.20 -11.87 15.41
CA ASP A 29 27.18 -11.05 16.09
C ASP A 29 26.38 -10.16 15.09
N SER A 30 26.71 -10.25 13.81
CA SER A 30 26.02 -9.66 12.66
C SER A 30 24.81 -10.47 12.15
N VAL A 31 24.66 -11.75 12.54
CA VAL A 31 23.57 -12.61 12.07
C VAL A 31 22.30 -12.36 12.88
N THR A 32 21.37 -11.64 12.28
CA THR A 32 20.04 -11.32 12.83
C THR A 32 19.33 -12.57 13.36
N LYS A 33 18.87 -12.54 14.62
CA LYS A 33 18.16 -13.62 15.31
C LYS A 33 16.67 -13.30 15.34
N ALA A 34 15.84 -14.17 14.76
CA ALA A 34 14.39 -14.06 14.89
C ALA A 34 13.87 -15.14 15.86
N GLU A 35 13.03 -14.75 16.82
CA GLU A 35 12.34 -15.68 17.73
C GLU A 35 10.85 -15.71 17.40
N LEU A 36 10.30 -16.91 17.32
CA LEU A 36 8.89 -17.20 17.05
C LEU A 36 8.33 -18.05 18.18
N ARG A 37 7.26 -17.60 18.84
CA ARG A 37 6.56 -18.36 19.87
C ARG A 37 5.24 -18.88 19.32
N VAL A 38 5.08 -20.20 19.33
CA VAL A 38 3.85 -20.87 18.90
C VAL A 38 2.99 -21.15 20.14
N SER A 39 1.82 -20.50 20.18
CA SER A 39 0.85 -20.60 21.28
C SER A 39 -0.26 -21.61 21.00
N ASN A 40 -0.41 -22.09 19.76
CA ASN A 40 -1.37 -23.13 19.40
C ASN A 40 -0.82 -24.01 18.26
N ASP A 41 -0.92 -25.33 18.39
CA ASP A 41 -0.46 -26.29 17.38
C ASP A 41 -1.26 -26.23 16.07
N ALA A 42 -2.44 -25.59 16.07
CA ALA A 42 -3.18 -25.23 14.86
C ALA A 42 -2.34 -24.42 13.86
N PHE A 43 -1.33 -23.69 14.36
CA PHE A 43 -0.32 -23.00 13.55
C PHE A 43 0.32 -23.91 12.51
N TRP A 44 0.74 -25.13 12.90
CA TRP A 44 1.44 -26.06 12.01
C TRP A 44 0.55 -26.55 10.88
N LEU A 45 -0.73 -26.79 11.18
CA LEU A 45 -1.72 -27.17 10.17
C LEU A 45 -1.96 -26.03 9.18
N ARG A 46 -2.14 -24.79 9.67
CA ARG A 46 -2.31 -23.62 8.80
C ARG A 46 -1.08 -23.34 7.95
N LEU A 47 0.12 -23.43 8.52
CA LEU A 47 1.38 -23.23 7.81
C LEU A 47 1.58 -24.27 6.71
N CYS A 48 1.26 -25.55 6.96
CA CYS A 48 1.36 -26.60 5.95
C CYS A 48 0.30 -26.47 4.85
N LEU A 49 -0.92 -26.06 5.20
CA LEU A 49 -2.03 -25.97 4.25
C LEU A 49 -1.97 -24.71 3.38
N MET A 50 -1.55 -23.59 3.95
CA MET A 50 -1.67 -22.27 3.32
C MET A 50 -0.37 -21.46 3.32
N SER A 51 0.76 -22.04 3.72
CA SER A 51 2.09 -21.42 3.70
C SER A 51 2.11 -20.00 4.29
N ASP A 52 2.36 -18.98 3.48
CA ASP A 52 2.44 -17.57 3.85
C ASP A 52 1.10 -17.00 4.32
N LEU A 53 0.01 -17.38 3.65
CA LEU A 53 -1.35 -17.03 4.06
C LEU A 53 -1.70 -17.67 5.42
N GLY A 54 -1.30 -18.92 5.62
CA GLY A 54 -1.53 -19.65 6.87
C GLY A 54 -0.77 -19.06 8.06
N PHE A 55 0.47 -18.63 7.83
CA PHE A 55 1.27 -17.92 8.83
C PHE A 55 0.60 -16.59 9.24
N SER A 56 0.16 -15.82 8.25
CA SER A 56 -0.44 -14.51 8.48
C SER A 56 -1.80 -14.62 9.20
N GLU A 57 -2.63 -15.61 8.85
CA GLU A 57 -3.86 -15.92 9.59
C GLU A 57 -3.58 -16.37 11.02
N ALA A 58 -2.59 -17.23 11.23
CA ALA A 58 -2.20 -17.68 12.58
C ALA A 58 -1.71 -16.51 13.44
N TYR A 59 -0.98 -15.56 12.86
CA TYR A 59 -0.55 -14.34 13.56
C TYR A 59 -1.74 -13.45 13.92
N MET A 60 -2.71 -13.27 13.00
CA MET A 60 -3.94 -12.54 13.25
C MET A 60 -4.76 -13.11 14.42
N TYR A 61 -4.92 -14.43 14.47
CA TYR A 61 -5.72 -15.10 15.50
C TYR A 61 -5.00 -15.25 16.85
N GLY A 62 -3.74 -14.82 16.99
CA GLY A 62 -2.99 -15.00 18.23
C GLY A 62 -2.38 -16.38 18.42
N GLU A 63 -2.38 -17.23 17.39
CA GLU A 63 -1.82 -18.57 17.46
C GLU A 63 -0.28 -18.55 17.46
N VAL A 64 0.31 -17.45 16.97
CA VAL A 64 1.76 -17.24 16.93
C VAL A 64 2.14 -15.79 17.31
N GLU A 65 3.26 -15.64 18.03
CA GLU A 65 3.89 -14.38 18.40
C GLU A 65 5.32 -14.35 17.86
N CYS A 66 5.82 -13.18 17.47
CA CYS A 66 7.17 -13.02 16.93
C CYS A 66 7.81 -11.75 17.49
N ASP A 67 9.12 -11.80 17.78
CA ASP A 67 9.91 -10.63 18.23
C ASP A 67 10.23 -9.65 17.09
N ASP A 68 10.42 -10.14 15.87
CA ASP A 68 10.65 -9.28 14.70
C ASP A 68 10.01 -9.86 13.45
N LEU A 69 8.75 -9.48 13.23
CA LEU A 69 7.97 -9.93 12.09
C LEU A 69 8.59 -9.48 10.76
N VAL A 70 9.24 -8.31 10.74
CA VAL A 70 9.89 -7.73 9.56
C VAL A 70 11.13 -8.56 9.20
N SER A 71 12.04 -8.81 10.15
CA SER A 71 13.24 -9.64 9.89
C SER A 71 12.86 -11.10 9.59
N LEU A 72 11.85 -11.65 10.27
CA LEU A 72 11.39 -13.01 10.01
C LEU A 72 10.80 -13.14 8.59
N HIS A 73 10.06 -12.15 8.12
CA HIS A 73 9.51 -12.18 6.77
C HIS A 73 10.57 -11.91 5.68
N LEU A 74 11.43 -10.89 5.88
CA LEU A 74 12.52 -10.54 4.96
C LEU A 74 13.52 -11.67 4.78
N GLN A 75 14.00 -12.23 5.89
CA GLN A 75 15.19 -13.08 5.88
C GLN A 75 14.85 -14.56 5.83
N ILE A 76 13.68 -14.98 6.33
CA ILE A 76 13.34 -16.40 6.40
C ILE A 76 12.36 -16.78 5.30
N PHE A 77 11.21 -16.13 5.22
CA PHE A 77 10.19 -16.50 4.23
C PHE A 77 10.54 -16.07 2.81
N LEU A 78 11.12 -14.88 2.61
CA LEU A 78 11.50 -14.41 1.27
C LEU A 78 12.82 -15.00 0.78
N ALA A 79 13.87 -15.04 1.61
CA ALA A 79 15.19 -15.54 1.18
C ALA A 79 15.21 -17.06 1.02
N ASN A 80 14.52 -17.82 1.88
CA ASN A 80 14.42 -19.28 1.79
C ASN A 80 13.16 -19.76 1.06
N ARG A 81 12.49 -18.88 0.28
CA ARG A 81 11.20 -19.17 -0.36
C ARG A 81 11.28 -20.35 -1.33
N GLU A 82 12.39 -20.51 -2.05
CA GLU A 82 12.60 -21.63 -2.99
C GLU A 82 12.77 -22.96 -2.24
N SER A 83 13.51 -22.95 -1.12
CA SER A 83 13.65 -24.11 -0.23
C SER A 83 12.36 -24.49 0.50
N LEU A 84 11.48 -23.52 0.78
CA LEU A 84 10.14 -23.74 1.35
C LEU A 84 9.13 -24.24 0.30
N SER A 85 9.21 -23.76 -0.95
CA SER A 85 8.31 -24.20 -2.04
C SER A 85 8.63 -25.60 -2.57
N ASN A 86 9.87 -26.06 -2.41
CA ASN A 86 10.29 -27.39 -2.87
C ASN A 86 9.79 -28.54 -1.98
N MET A 87 9.05 -28.25 -0.90
CA MET A 87 8.66 -29.26 0.09
C MET A 87 7.31 -29.95 -0.19
N SER A 88 6.61 -29.66 -1.29
CA SER A 88 5.20 -30.13 -1.40
C SER A 88 4.61 -30.30 -2.82
N SER A 89 5.36 -30.84 -3.79
CA SER A 89 4.84 -31.04 -5.16
C SER A 89 3.56 -31.90 -5.24
N THR A 90 3.38 -32.90 -4.37
CA THR A 90 2.22 -33.82 -4.45
C THR A 90 1.06 -33.40 -3.54
N ILE A 91 1.37 -32.84 -2.36
CA ILE A 91 0.38 -32.45 -1.35
C ILE A 91 -0.22 -31.08 -1.70
N SER A 92 0.57 -30.10 -2.15
CA SER A 92 0.04 -28.80 -2.58
C SER A 92 -0.83 -28.89 -3.82
N TYR A 93 -0.62 -29.87 -4.72
CA TYR A 93 -1.46 -30.04 -5.90
C TYR A 93 -2.89 -30.50 -5.54
N LEU A 94 -3.04 -31.39 -4.55
CA LEU A 94 -4.35 -31.83 -4.06
C LEU A 94 -5.11 -30.71 -3.32
N PHE A 95 -4.40 -29.79 -2.67
CA PHE A 95 -5.00 -28.70 -1.88
C PHE A 95 -5.16 -27.35 -2.62
N THR A 96 -4.59 -27.20 -3.83
CA THR A 96 -4.80 -26.03 -4.71
C THR A 96 -6.10 -26.08 -5.52
N LEU A 97 -6.73 -27.25 -5.62
CA LEU A 97 -8.03 -27.46 -6.31
C LEU A 97 -9.19 -26.68 -5.65
N PRO A 98 -9.40 -26.77 -4.31
CA PRO A 98 -10.39 -25.95 -3.62
C PRO A 98 -10.09 -24.45 -3.73
N GLN A 99 -8.82 -24.06 -3.63
CA GLN A 99 -8.39 -22.66 -3.76
C GLN A 99 -8.80 -22.08 -5.12
N LYS A 100 -8.52 -22.78 -6.23
CA LYS A 100 -8.96 -22.34 -7.58
C LYS A 100 -10.47 -22.12 -7.65
N LEU A 101 -11.28 -23.02 -7.09
CA LEU A 101 -12.75 -22.89 -7.09
C LEU A 101 -13.24 -21.69 -6.27
N THR A 102 -12.63 -21.40 -5.12
CA THR A 102 -12.91 -20.16 -4.37
C THR A 102 -12.42 -18.91 -5.10
N SER A 103 -11.23 -18.93 -5.71
CA SER A 103 -10.68 -17.79 -6.46
C SER A 103 -11.57 -17.35 -7.62
N TYR A 104 -12.18 -18.30 -8.35
CA TYR A 104 -13.09 -17.98 -9.45
C TYR A 104 -14.33 -17.19 -9.00
N ARG A 105 -14.81 -17.38 -7.76
CA ARG A 105 -15.95 -16.63 -7.21
C ARG A 105 -15.57 -15.21 -6.73
N PHE A 106 -14.29 -14.94 -6.53
CA PHE A 106 -13.75 -13.63 -6.14
C PHE A 106 -13.10 -12.86 -7.31
N LEU A 107 -13.23 -13.36 -8.55
CA LEU A 107 -12.72 -12.65 -9.73
C LEU A 107 -13.46 -11.31 -9.94
N ASN A 108 -12.69 -10.33 -10.43
CA ASN A 108 -13.07 -8.95 -10.71
C ASN A 108 -14.22 -8.84 -11.72
N THR A 109 -15.45 -9.02 -11.27
CA THR A 109 -16.61 -8.51 -12.01
C THR A 109 -16.78 -7.02 -11.72
N ILE A 110 -17.24 -6.25 -12.71
CA ILE A 110 -17.35 -4.78 -12.67
C ILE A 110 -18.08 -4.29 -11.40
N GLY A 111 -19.11 -5.00 -10.97
CA GLY A 111 -19.87 -4.70 -9.75
C GLY A 111 -19.10 -4.99 -8.46
N ASN A 112 -18.32 -6.07 -8.42
CA ASN A 112 -17.50 -6.42 -7.25
C ASN A 112 -16.33 -5.44 -7.07
N SER A 113 -15.63 -5.04 -8.12
CA SER A 113 -14.54 -4.05 -7.99
C SER A 113 -15.03 -2.71 -7.44
N ARG A 114 -16.23 -2.26 -7.85
CA ARG A 114 -16.87 -1.04 -7.28
C ARG A 114 -17.25 -1.22 -5.81
N SER A 115 -17.85 -2.37 -5.46
CA SER A 115 -18.22 -2.67 -4.07
C SER A 115 -17.00 -2.79 -3.16
N ASN A 116 -15.90 -3.34 -3.68
CA ASN A 116 -14.66 -3.51 -2.94
C ASN A 116 -13.96 -2.16 -2.71
N ILE A 117 -13.88 -1.29 -3.73
CA ILE A 117 -13.34 0.08 -3.56
C ILE A 117 -14.17 0.86 -2.53
N SER A 118 -15.50 0.83 -2.61
CA SER A 118 -16.37 1.58 -1.66
C SER A 118 -16.27 1.05 -0.23
N ALA A 119 -16.36 -0.27 -0.03
CA ALA A 119 -16.46 -0.87 1.31
C ALA A 119 -15.20 -0.68 2.17
N HIS A 120 -14.04 -0.40 1.56
CA HIS A 120 -12.78 -0.20 2.28
C HIS A 120 -12.51 1.26 2.64
N TYR A 121 -12.91 2.21 1.79
CA TYR A 121 -12.80 3.65 2.06
C TYR A 121 -13.98 4.20 2.87
N ASP A 122 -14.95 3.36 3.21
CA ASP A 122 -16.03 3.67 4.15
C ASP A 122 -15.70 3.30 5.61
N ILE A 123 -14.43 2.97 5.90
CA ILE A 123 -13.88 2.84 7.27
C ILE A 123 -13.58 4.24 7.81
N SER A 124 -13.95 4.53 9.07
CA SER A 124 -13.89 5.87 9.70
C SER A 124 -12.66 6.69 9.31
N ASN A 125 -12.92 7.88 8.78
CA ASN A 125 -11.92 8.92 8.53
C ASN A 125 -11.07 9.24 9.78
N GLU A 126 -11.60 9.07 10.99
CA GLU A 126 -10.83 9.31 12.22
C GLU A 126 -9.75 8.25 12.45
N MET A 127 -9.98 7.02 12.02
CA MET A 127 -8.96 5.97 12.07
C MET A 127 -7.81 6.31 11.14
N PHE A 128 -8.10 6.73 9.90
CA PHE A 128 -7.09 7.19 8.95
C PHE A 128 -6.35 8.44 9.44
N ALA A 129 -7.06 9.40 10.03
CA ALA A 129 -6.44 10.59 10.63
C ALA A 129 -5.46 10.26 11.78
N GLY A 130 -5.63 9.11 12.45
CA GLY A 130 -4.76 8.67 13.53
C GLY A 130 -3.38 8.14 13.09
N PHE A 131 -3.15 7.90 11.80
CA PHE A 131 -1.82 7.45 11.34
C PHE A 131 -1.33 8.09 10.04
N LEU A 132 -2.22 8.70 9.27
CA LEU A 132 -1.83 9.53 8.13
C LEU A 132 -1.29 10.89 8.61
N SER A 133 -0.61 11.58 7.70
CA SER A 133 -0.23 12.98 7.86
C SER A 133 -1.45 13.91 7.72
N GLN A 134 -1.29 15.20 8.07
CA GLN A 134 -2.37 16.20 8.04
C GLN A 134 -3.07 16.32 6.68
N ASP A 135 -2.37 16.00 5.60
CA ASP A 135 -2.93 15.98 4.25
C ASP A 135 -3.82 14.76 4.00
N MET A 136 -3.93 13.78 4.91
CA MET A 136 -4.75 12.57 4.75
C MET A 136 -4.40 11.80 3.47
N THR A 137 -3.14 11.77 3.04
CA THR A 137 -2.76 11.05 1.82
C THR A 137 -2.41 9.60 2.14
N TYR A 138 -3.21 8.66 1.62
CA TYR A 138 -2.94 7.22 1.68
C TYR A 138 -2.29 6.74 0.37
N SER A 139 -1.07 7.19 0.13
CA SER A 139 -0.21 6.79 -1.00
C SER A 139 1.25 6.86 -0.56
N CYS A 140 2.17 6.30 -1.34
CA CYS A 140 3.62 6.47 -1.17
C CYS A 140 4.01 7.95 -0.99
N ALA A 141 4.95 8.27 -0.11
CA ALA A 141 5.55 9.60 0.03
C ALA A 141 6.95 9.64 -0.62
N ILE A 142 7.49 10.83 -0.94
CA ILE A 142 8.88 10.98 -1.44
C ILE A 142 9.74 11.69 -0.39
N PHE A 143 10.65 10.94 0.21
CA PHE A 143 11.59 11.42 1.22
C PHE A 143 12.90 11.94 0.62
N LYS A 144 13.51 12.93 1.28
CA LYS A 144 14.85 13.44 0.90
C LYS A 144 15.96 12.44 1.25
N ASP A 145 15.78 11.73 2.36
CA ASP A 145 16.65 10.65 2.81
C ASP A 145 15.83 9.37 2.97
N LEU A 146 16.29 8.24 2.44
CA LEU A 146 15.56 6.97 2.49
C LEU A 146 15.69 6.25 3.83
N ASP A 147 16.77 6.51 4.55
CA ASP A 147 17.10 5.86 5.81
C ASP A 147 17.24 6.89 6.95
N GLY A 148 16.69 8.10 6.75
CA GLY A 148 16.72 9.17 7.76
C GLY A 148 16.10 8.73 9.08
N ASP A 149 15.06 7.90 9.03
CA ASP A 149 14.39 7.33 10.20
C ASP A 149 15.27 6.32 10.97
N MET A 150 16.21 5.66 10.29
CA MET A 150 17.05 4.62 10.89
C MET A 150 18.33 5.18 11.55
N LYS A 151 18.59 6.49 11.47
CA LYS A 151 19.82 7.12 11.97
C LYS A 151 19.86 7.30 13.48
N ASP A 152 18.70 7.41 14.14
CA ASP A 152 18.62 7.75 15.57
C ASP A 152 18.74 6.56 16.53
N GLY A 153 19.34 5.45 16.09
CA GLY A 153 19.74 4.36 16.98
C GLY A 153 18.57 3.65 17.69
N VAL A 154 17.34 3.82 17.23
CA VAL A 154 16.18 3.18 17.84
C VAL A 154 16.17 1.69 17.50
N ALA A 155 16.01 0.84 18.53
CA ALA A 155 16.16 -0.60 18.39
C ALA A 155 15.10 -1.17 17.43
N ARG A 156 15.54 -1.88 16.37
CA ARG A 156 14.67 -2.59 15.39
C ARG A 156 13.58 -3.45 16.06
N SER A 157 13.81 -3.94 17.27
CA SER A 157 12.87 -4.76 18.06
C SER A 157 11.66 -4.01 18.63
N GLU A 158 11.75 -2.70 18.86
CA GLU A 158 10.57 -1.91 19.28
C GLU A 158 9.66 -1.58 18.08
N TRP A 159 10.17 -1.73 16.85
CA TRP A 159 9.57 -1.22 15.60
C TRP A 159 8.85 -2.28 14.78
N SER A 160 9.16 -3.54 15.02
CA SER A 160 8.70 -4.71 14.27
C SER A 160 7.30 -5.20 14.65
N GLY A 161 6.63 -4.55 15.61
CA GLY A 161 5.44 -5.11 16.25
C GLY A 161 5.76 -6.34 17.11
N GLY A 162 7.03 -6.54 17.45
CA GLY A 162 7.45 -7.48 18.47
C GLY A 162 6.76 -7.13 19.77
N GLN A 163 5.83 -7.96 20.21
CA GLN A 163 5.43 -7.97 21.61
C GLN A 163 6.66 -8.50 22.35
N GLY A 164 7.59 -7.61 22.70
CA GLY A 164 8.91 -7.97 23.22
C GLY A 164 8.76 -9.15 24.16
N LEU A 165 9.20 -10.33 23.70
CA LEU A 165 9.02 -11.56 24.44
C LEU A 165 9.74 -11.34 25.76
N ARG A 166 8.98 -11.06 26.82
CA ARG A 166 9.55 -10.74 28.13
C ARG A 166 10.46 -11.92 28.47
N ARG A 167 11.77 -11.70 28.45
CA ARG A 167 12.71 -12.58 29.13
C ARG A 167 12.23 -12.66 30.57
N LEU A 168 11.68 -13.81 30.97
CA LEU A 168 11.49 -14.16 32.36
C LEU A 168 12.87 -14.09 33.03
N GLY A 169 13.18 -12.95 33.66
CA GLY A 169 14.39 -12.84 34.49
C GLY A 169 15.09 -11.50 34.67
N LYS A 170 14.67 -10.37 34.09
CA LYS A 170 15.25 -9.06 34.48
C LYS A 170 14.20 -7.96 34.57
N SER A 171 13.84 -7.61 35.80
CA SER A 171 13.16 -6.36 36.14
C SER A 171 14.15 -5.22 36.04
N THR A 172 13.95 -4.34 35.05
CA THR A 172 14.50 -2.99 35.06
C THR A 172 13.31 -2.05 34.87
N PRO A 173 13.18 -0.94 35.62
CA PRO A 173 11.99 -0.11 35.57
C PRO A 173 11.83 0.48 34.17
N ALA A 174 10.61 0.44 33.63
CA ALA A 174 10.25 1.16 32.42
C ALA A 174 10.39 2.66 32.68
N SER A 175 11.53 3.23 32.28
CA SER A 175 11.63 4.66 32.03
C SER A 175 10.85 4.94 30.76
N ALA A 176 9.73 5.64 30.90
CA ALA A 176 9.05 6.25 29.76
C ALA A 176 10.07 7.07 28.96
N PRO A 177 10.12 6.97 27.63
CA PRO A 177 10.79 7.99 26.85
C PRO A 177 9.95 9.27 27.00
N GLN A 178 10.36 10.13 27.93
CA GLN A 178 10.12 11.56 27.80
C GLN A 178 11.04 12.04 26.68
N GLY A 179 10.66 11.73 25.44
CA GLY A 179 11.18 12.39 24.26
C GLY A 179 10.49 13.74 24.18
N GLU A 180 11.26 14.78 24.45
CA GLU A 180 10.87 16.17 24.33
C GLU A 180 10.12 16.41 23.01
N ALA A 181 8.98 17.08 23.10
CA ALA A 181 8.29 17.62 21.93
C ALA A 181 9.16 18.73 21.34
N GLN A 182 10.20 18.36 20.59
CA GLN A 182 10.79 19.26 19.62
C GLN A 182 9.73 19.52 18.56
N SER A 183 9.48 20.79 18.30
CA SER A 183 8.63 21.30 17.23
C SER A 183 9.27 21.00 15.87
N GLU A 184 9.33 19.73 15.49
CA GLU A 184 9.81 19.28 14.20
C GLU A 184 8.63 19.23 13.22
N GLU A 185 8.79 19.91 12.08
CA GLU A 185 7.90 19.80 10.92
C GLU A 185 7.61 18.32 10.64
N ASP A 186 6.34 17.99 10.39
CA ASP A 186 5.94 16.61 10.11
C ASP A 186 6.65 16.11 8.83
N GLU A 187 7.72 15.32 9.00
CA GLU A 187 8.53 14.83 7.87
C GLU A 187 7.71 13.98 6.88
N LEU A 188 6.68 13.26 7.37
CA LEU A 188 5.76 12.51 6.51
C LEU A 188 4.91 13.45 5.67
N TYR A 189 4.38 14.52 6.28
CA TYR A 189 3.63 15.55 5.56
C TYR A 189 4.49 16.20 4.48
N GLU A 190 5.71 16.63 4.82
CA GLU A 190 6.64 17.22 3.85
C GLU A 190 7.02 16.24 2.73
N ALA A 191 7.14 14.95 3.05
CA ALA A 191 7.37 13.91 2.05
C ALA A 191 6.16 13.67 1.13
N GLN A 192 4.93 13.80 1.64
CA GLN A 192 3.72 13.72 0.84
C GLN A 192 3.58 14.93 -0.08
N ILE A 193 3.77 16.14 0.46
CA ILE A 193 3.74 17.37 -0.34
C ILE A 193 4.81 17.32 -1.43
N ARG A 194 6.04 16.90 -1.11
CA ARG A 194 7.12 16.73 -2.10
C ARG A 194 6.73 15.79 -3.24
N LYS A 195 6.06 14.68 -2.94
CA LYS A 195 5.54 13.76 -3.97
C LYS A 195 4.48 14.43 -4.83
N LEU A 196 3.49 15.08 -4.23
CA LEU A 196 2.43 15.76 -4.96
C LEU A 196 3.02 16.86 -5.86
N SER A 197 3.95 17.67 -5.34
CA SER A 197 4.71 18.66 -6.11
C SER A 197 5.52 18.04 -7.24
N HIS A 198 6.15 16.89 -7.02
CA HIS A 198 6.87 16.17 -8.08
C HIS A 198 5.94 15.74 -9.23
N ILE A 199 4.72 15.29 -8.90
CA ILE A 199 3.69 14.96 -9.91
C ILE A 199 3.22 16.22 -10.65
N ILE A 200 3.02 17.34 -9.96
CA ILE A 200 2.66 18.63 -10.57
C ILE A 200 3.75 19.11 -11.54
N GLU A 201 5.01 19.01 -11.13
CA GLU A 201 6.16 19.37 -11.97
C GLU A 201 6.24 18.48 -13.21
N LYS A 202 6.09 17.16 -13.04
CA LYS A 202 6.06 16.17 -14.13
C LYS A 202 4.90 16.37 -15.10
N THR A 203 3.77 16.88 -14.63
CA THR A 203 2.62 17.17 -15.50
C THR A 203 2.69 18.55 -16.15
N ARG A 204 3.62 19.43 -15.73
CA ARG A 204 3.78 20.81 -16.25
C ARG A 204 2.44 21.52 -16.42
N ILE A 205 1.66 21.56 -15.34
CA ILE A 205 0.35 22.22 -15.33
C ILE A 205 0.56 23.73 -15.52
N GLN A 206 -0.10 24.32 -16.51
CA GLN A 206 -0.05 25.75 -16.79
C GLN A 206 -1.32 26.46 -16.27
N PRO A 207 -1.26 27.78 -16.02
CA PRO A 207 -2.45 28.57 -15.71
C PRO A 207 -3.55 28.40 -16.77
N GLY A 208 -4.81 28.31 -16.33
CA GLY A 208 -5.96 28.09 -17.22
C GLY A 208 -6.17 26.64 -17.69
N ASN A 209 -5.29 25.70 -17.33
CA ASN A 209 -5.47 24.29 -17.67
C ASN A 209 -6.62 23.66 -16.88
N ARG A 210 -7.34 22.76 -17.54
CA ARG A 210 -8.32 21.87 -16.91
C ARG A 210 -7.69 20.51 -16.63
N VAL A 211 -7.68 20.12 -15.35
CA VAL A 211 -7.04 18.89 -14.86
C VAL A 211 -8.09 17.87 -14.46
N LEU A 212 -7.94 16.63 -14.95
CA LEU A 212 -8.71 15.48 -14.49
C LEU A 212 -7.89 14.71 -13.46
N GLU A 213 -8.46 14.52 -12.27
CA GLU A 213 -7.94 13.61 -11.27
C GLU A 213 -8.83 12.38 -11.16
N ILE A 214 -8.27 11.20 -11.42
CA ILE A 214 -8.96 9.92 -11.26
C ILE A 214 -8.54 9.32 -9.92
N GLY A 215 -9.45 9.33 -8.94
CA GLY A 215 -9.18 8.89 -7.58
C GLY A 215 -8.87 10.05 -6.64
N SER A 216 -9.89 10.79 -6.21
CA SER A 216 -9.75 12.00 -5.38
C SER A 216 -9.07 11.79 -4.03
N GLY A 217 -9.13 10.56 -3.48
CA GLY A 217 -8.84 10.33 -2.06
C GLY A 217 -9.60 11.34 -1.19
N TRP A 218 -8.87 12.07 -0.35
CA TRP A 218 -9.42 13.15 0.48
C TRP A 218 -9.12 14.57 -0.06
N GLY A 219 -8.79 14.70 -1.36
CA GLY A 219 -8.66 15.97 -2.08
C GLY A 219 -7.29 16.64 -2.05
N SER A 220 -6.26 15.99 -1.50
CA SER A 220 -4.94 16.58 -1.25
C SER A 220 -4.23 17.04 -2.52
N MET A 221 -4.28 16.23 -3.59
CA MET A 221 -3.69 16.59 -4.88
C MET A 221 -4.45 17.74 -5.54
N ALA A 222 -5.78 17.68 -5.59
CA ALA A 222 -6.61 18.75 -6.15
C ALA A 222 -6.38 20.09 -5.44
N ILE A 223 -6.33 20.08 -4.10
CA ILE A 223 -6.03 21.27 -3.29
C ILE A 223 -4.65 21.81 -3.64
N LEU A 224 -3.61 20.95 -3.68
CA LEU A 224 -2.25 21.40 -3.96
C LEU A 224 -2.10 21.96 -5.38
N ILE A 225 -2.73 21.34 -6.39
CA ILE A 225 -2.74 21.86 -7.77
C ILE A 225 -3.32 23.28 -7.80
N ALA A 226 -4.50 23.47 -7.21
CA ALA A 226 -5.20 24.75 -7.25
C ALA A 226 -4.52 25.84 -6.41
N GLN A 227 -3.75 25.47 -5.38
CA GLN A 227 -2.92 26.38 -4.60
C GLN A 227 -1.62 26.77 -5.32
N THR A 228 -1.02 25.82 -6.04
CA THR A 228 0.29 26.02 -6.68
C THR A 228 0.18 26.74 -8.02
N VAL A 229 -0.86 26.45 -8.82
CA VAL A 229 -1.02 27.00 -10.16
C VAL A 229 -2.28 27.86 -10.25
N PRO A 230 -2.15 29.18 -10.49
CA PRO A 230 -3.29 30.09 -10.61
C PRO A 230 -4.23 29.68 -11.74
N GLU A 231 -5.53 29.98 -11.58
CA GLU A 231 -6.55 29.84 -12.63
C GLU A 231 -6.73 28.41 -13.18
N THR A 232 -6.29 27.40 -12.44
CA THR A 232 -6.54 26.00 -12.80
C THR A 232 -7.93 25.56 -12.36
N THR A 233 -8.55 24.69 -13.17
CA THR A 233 -9.80 24.01 -12.81
C THR A 233 -9.50 22.53 -12.65
N VAL A 234 -9.89 21.94 -11.52
CA VAL A 234 -9.66 20.52 -11.22
C VAL A 234 -11.00 19.81 -11.09
N ASP A 235 -11.25 18.83 -11.97
CA ASP A 235 -12.35 17.87 -11.82
C ASP A 235 -11.78 16.59 -11.24
N THR A 236 -12.23 16.22 -10.04
CA THR A 236 -11.74 15.05 -9.32
C THR A 236 -12.85 14.02 -9.10
N LEU A 237 -12.53 12.75 -9.31
CA LEU A 237 -13.48 11.64 -9.29
C LEU A 237 -13.24 10.69 -8.11
N THR A 238 -14.29 10.36 -7.37
CA THR A 238 -14.27 9.30 -6.36
C THR A 238 -15.55 8.44 -6.41
N LEU A 239 -15.45 7.21 -5.88
CA LEU A 239 -16.58 6.30 -5.69
C LEU A 239 -17.08 6.28 -4.23
N SER A 240 -16.33 6.81 -3.26
CA SER A 240 -16.71 6.83 -1.85
C SER A 240 -17.39 8.15 -1.46
N VAL A 241 -18.53 8.01 -0.79
CA VAL A 241 -19.31 9.15 -0.26
C VAL A 241 -18.58 9.82 0.90
N GLN A 242 -17.91 9.03 1.75
CA GLN A 242 -17.15 9.56 2.89
C GLN A 242 -15.95 10.38 2.43
N GLN A 243 -15.21 9.89 1.44
CA GLN A 243 -14.11 10.61 0.80
C GLN A 243 -14.57 11.90 0.15
N GLN A 244 -15.67 11.87 -0.61
CA GLN A 244 -16.24 13.08 -1.22
C GLN A 244 -16.61 14.12 -0.17
N SER A 245 -17.24 13.70 0.93
CA SER A 245 -17.73 14.60 1.98
C SER A 245 -16.56 15.35 2.64
N LEU A 246 -15.53 14.61 3.07
CA LEU A 246 -14.35 15.21 3.70
C LEU A 246 -13.51 16.03 2.70
N ALA A 247 -13.37 15.57 1.45
CA ALA A 247 -12.67 16.32 0.42
C ALA A 247 -13.34 17.69 0.17
N ARG A 248 -14.68 17.72 0.08
CA ARG A 248 -15.44 18.98 -0.08
C ARG A 248 -15.27 19.92 1.10
N GLU A 249 -15.29 19.39 2.33
CA GLU A 249 -15.06 20.17 3.54
C GLU A 249 -13.65 20.81 3.52
N ARG A 250 -12.63 20.03 3.19
CA ARG A 250 -11.24 20.51 3.08
C ARG A 250 -11.05 21.54 1.97
N ILE A 251 -11.69 21.34 0.82
CA ILE A 251 -11.66 22.29 -0.30
C ILE A 251 -12.36 23.60 0.08
N ALA A 252 -13.49 23.52 0.78
CA ALA A 252 -14.22 24.69 1.26
C ALA A 252 -13.41 25.45 2.33
N ALA A 253 -12.75 24.73 3.24
CA ALA A 253 -11.86 25.32 4.24
C ALA A 253 -10.66 26.04 3.59
N ALA A 254 -10.19 25.54 2.44
CA ALA A 254 -9.13 26.17 1.65
C ALA A 254 -9.63 27.34 0.77
N GLY A 255 -10.94 27.58 0.67
CA GLY A 255 -11.53 28.62 -0.17
C GLY A 255 -11.43 28.35 -1.69
N LEU A 256 -11.29 27.09 -2.10
CA LEU A 256 -11.02 26.69 -3.50
C LEU A 256 -12.22 26.04 -4.19
N SER A 257 -13.42 26.17 -3.61
CA SER A 257 -14.66 25.57 -4.11
C SER A 257 -15.05 26.04 -5.51
N ASP A 258 -14.60 27.23 -5.93
CA ASP A 258 -14.87 27.76 -7.29
C ASP A 258 -14.04 27.05 -8.37
N ARG A 259 -12.90 26.46 -7.98
CA ARG A 259 -11.90 25.87 -8.90
C ARG A 259 -11.89 24.35 -8.89
N ILE A 260 -12.26 23.73 -7.76
CA ILE A 260 -12.21 22.28 -7.59
C ILE A 260 -13.63 21.72 -7.51
N LYS A 261 -13.95 20.77 -8.40
CA LYS A 261 -15.23 20.04 -8.39
C LYS A 261 -15.00 18.57 -8.07
N VAL A 262 -15.59 18.12 -6.96
CA VAL A 262 -15.54 16.71 -6.52
C VAL A 262 -16.81 15.99 -6.98
N HIS A 263 -16.62 15.02 -7.89
CA HIS A 263 -17.71 14.23 -8.47
C HIS A 263 -17.73 12.82 -7.88
N LEU A 264 -18.93 12.37 -7.50
CA LEU A 264 -19.16 10.99 -7.07
C LEU A 264 -19.62 10.19 -8.29
N MET A 265 -18.67 9.70 -9.07
CA MET A 265 -18.97 8.95 -10.27
C MET A 265 -17.86 7.97 -10.61
N ASP A 266 -18.21 6.96 -11.38
CA ASP A 266 -17.26 6.04 -11.97
C ASP A 266 -16.56 6.72 -13.16
N TYR A 267 -15.24 6.68 -13.19
CA TYR A 267 -14.45 7.24 -14.30
C TYR A 267 -14.83 6.62 -15.65
N ARG A 268 -15.42 5.41 -15.66
CA ARG A 268 -15.89 4.74 -16.87
C ARG A 268 -17.17 5.33 -17.46
N HIS A 269 -17.95 6.05 -16.65
CA HIS A 269 -19.22 6.65 -17.05
C HIS A 269 -19.15 8.18 -17.02
N MET A 270 -18.03 8.74 -17.46
CA MET A 270 -17.87 10.19 -17.57
C MET A 270 -18.85 10.78 -18.60
N PRO A 271 -19.36 12.00 -18.36
CA PRO A 271 -20.31 12.65 -19.27
C PRO A 271 -19.71 12.86 -20.68
N PRO A 272 -20.46 12.64 -21.77
CA PRO A 272 -19.95 12.76 -23.14
C PRO A 272 -19.27 14.09 -23.46
N GLU A 273 -19.69 15.18 -22.82
CA GLU A 273 -19.10 16.51 -22.95
C GLU A 273 -17.64 16.62 -22.49
N TRP A 274 -17.13 15.64 -21.73
CA TRP A 274 -15.75 15.63 -21.24
C TRP A 274 -14.76 15.02 -22.24
N GLN A 275 -15.24 14.51 -23.37
CA GLN A 275 -14.39 14.00 -24.43
C GLN A 275 -13.40 15.07 -24.89
N GLY A 276 -12.10 14.78 -24.79
CA GLY A 276 -11.03 15.68 -25.21
C GLY A 276 -11.04 17.05 -24.51
N SER A 277 -11.58 17.15 -23.29
CA SER A 277 -11.71 18.42 -22.57
C SER A 277 -10.53 18.72 -21.63
N PHE A 278 -9.77 17.70 -21.22
CA PHE A 278 -8.74 17.84 -20.19
C PHE A 278 -7.34 18.04 -20.77
N ASP A 279 -6.64 19.06 -20.29
CA ASP A 279 -5.24 19.33 -20.65
C ASP A 279 -4.30 18.37 -19.93
N ARG A 280 -4.63 18.05 -18.68
CA ARG A 280 -3.78 17.24 -17.80
C ARG A 280 -4.60 16.13 -17.14
N VAL A 281 -4.00 14.96 -16.98
CA VAL A 281 -4.61 13.82 -16.28
C VAL A 281 -3.67 13.34 -15.19
N VAL A 282 -4.19 13.17 -13.98
CA VAL A 282 -3.47 12.60 -12.84
C VAL A 282 -4.26 11.43 -12.28
N SER A 283 -3.57 10.34 -11.96
CA SER A 283 -4.18 9.20 -11.27
C SER A 283 -3.14 8.55 -10.36
N ILE A 284 -3.42 8.51 -9.06
CA ILE A 284 -2.48 8.01 -8.05
C ILE A 284 -3.04 6.73 -7.43
N GLU A 285 -2.29 5.63 -7.53
CA GLU A 285 -2.58 4.33 -6.88
C GLU A 285 -4.03 3.83 -7.07
N MET A 286 -4.60 4.07 -8.27
CA MET A 286 -5.96 3.65 -8.64
C MET A 286 -5.94 2.37 -9.49
N ILE A 287 -4.93 2.21 -10.34
CA ILE A 287 -4.84 1.13 -11.34
C ILE A 287 -4.87 -0.26 -10.69
N GLU A 288 -4.39 -0.35 -9.45
CA GLU A 288 -4.38 -1.52 -8.59
C GLU A 288 -5.78 -2.10 -8.36
N ALA A 289 -6.81 -1.25 -8.38
CA ALA A 289 -8.20 -1.63 -8.17
C ALA A 289 -8.95 -1.94 -9.48
N VAL A 290 -8.34 -1.68 -10.65
CA VAL A 290 -8.97 -1.87 -11.97
C VAL A 290 -9.01 -3.35 -12.36
N GLY A 291 -7.93 -4.08 -12.08
CA GLY A 291 -7.76 -5.47 -12.53
C GLY A 291 -7.16 -5.59 -13.95
N SER A 292 -6.50 -6.71 -14.23
CA SER A 292 -5.76 -6.94 -15.48
C SER A 292 -6.60 -6.82 -16.75
N GLU A 293 -7.82 -7.35 -16.72
CA GLU A 293 -8.72 -7.42 -17.88
C GLU A 293 -9.23 -6.03 -18.32
N PHE A 294 -9.27 -5.07 -17.40
CA PHE A 294 -9.81 -3.74 -17.63
C PHE A 294 -8.74 -2.66 -17.84
N LEU A 295 -7.45 -3.00 -17.79
CA LEU A 295 -6.35 -2.05 -18.00
C LEU A 295 -6.42 -1.35 -19.36
N VAL A 296 -6.68 -2.11 -20.42
CA VAL A 296 -6.84 -1.55 -21.78
C VAL A 296 -8.04 -0.58 -21.82
N GLY A 297 -9.12 -0.92 -21.13
CA GLY A 297 -10.31 -0.06 -21.00
C GLY A 297 -10.01 1.22 -20.23
N TYR A 298 -9.23 1.14 -19.15
CA TYR A 298 -8.76 2.30 -18.39
C TYR A 298 -7.98 3.27 -19.29
N TRP A 299 -7.01 2.78 -20.06
CA TRP A 299 -6.24 3.61 -20.98
C TRP A 299 -7.08 4.21 -22.12
N LYS A 300 -8.09 3.49 -22.62
CA LYS A 300 -9.06 4.03 -23.58
C LYS A 300 -9.82 5.24 -23.02
N ILE A 301 -10.18 5.19 -21.74
CA ILE A 301 -10.90 6.29 -21.08
C ILE A 301 -9.98 7.49 -20.84
N VAL A 302 -8.74 7.24 -20.39
CA VAL A 302 -7.72 8.29 -20.24
C VAL A 302 -7.45 8.97 -21.58
N ASP A 303 -7.27 8.19 -22.64
CA ASP A 303 -7.12 8.68 -24.01
C ASP A 303 -8.35 9.45 -24.51
N TRP A 304 -9.57 9.01 -24.18
CA TRP A 304 -10.81 9.68 -24.57
C TRP A 304 -11.01 11.03 -23.85
N ALA A 305 -10.65 11.13 -22.58
CA ALA A 305 -10.85 12.34 -21.77
C ALA A 305 -9.81 13.43 -22.08
N MET A 306 -8.60 13.04 -22.45
CA MET A 306 -7.49 13.96 -22.68
C MET A 306 -7.54 14.62 -24.06
N LYS A 307 -7.24 15.92 -24.11
CA LYS A 307 -7.14 16.70 -25.35
C LYS A 307 -6.24 16.02 -26.38
N PRO A 308 -6.60 16.07 -27.68
CA PRO A 308 -5.83 15.42 -28.73
C PRO A 308 -4.47 16.10 -28.98
N LYS A 309 -4.32 17.39 -28.64
CA LYS A 309 -3.07 18.15 -28.76
C LYS A 309 -2.66 18.69 -27.39
N GLY A 310 -1.37 18.61 -27.07
CA GLY A 310 -0.81 19.19 -25.85
C GLY A 310 -1.17 18.49 -24.54
N GLY A 311 -1.81 17.30 -24.61
CA GLY A 311 -2.21 16.53 -23.44
C GLY A 311 -1.02 15.87 -22.75
N VAL A 312 -0.94 15.99 -21.43
CA VAL A 312 0.09 15.36 -20.59
C VAL A 312 -0.58 14.65 -19.42
N GLY A 313 -0.20 13.42 -19.13
CA GLY A 313 -0.71 12.66 -18.01
C GLY A 313 0.38 12.06 -17.15
N CYS A 314 0.04 11.84 -15.88
CA CYS A 314 0.91 11.17 -14.92
C CYS A 314 0.10 10.15 -14.13
N VAL A 315 0.59 8.91 -14.11
CA VAL A 315 0.03 7.84 -13.28
C VAL A 315 1.08 7.36 -12.28
N GLN A 316 0.66 7.14 -11.04
CA GLN A 316 1.43 6.41 -10.04
C GLN A 316 0.77 5.06 -9.81
N VAL A 317 1.57 3.99 -9.78
CA VAL A 317 1.07 2.62 -9.67
C VAL A 317 2.10 1.70 -9.01
N ILE A 318 1.62 0.90 -8.05
CA ILE A 318 2.38 -0.18 -7.45
C ILE A 318 2.50 -1.33 -8.46
N THR A 319 3.72 -1.79 -8.65
CA THR A 319 4.10 -2.79 -9.66
C THR A 319 4.80 -3.99 -9.04
N ILE A 320 4.78 -5.09 -9.78
CA ILE A 320 5.51 -6.32 -9.43
C ILE A 320 6.54 -6.67 -10.51
N PRO A 321 7.73 -7.22 -10.16
CA PRO A 321 8.70 -7.71 -11.13
C PRO A 321 8.17 -8.87 -11.99
N GLU A 322 8.55 -8.89 -13.27
CA GLU A 322 8.10 -9.88 -14.28
C GLU A 322 8.20 -11.33 -13.82
N ARG A 323 9.34 -11.72 -13.20
CA ARG A 323 9.57 -13.09 -12.73
C ARG A 323 8.50 -13.60 -11.76
N ARG A 324 7.86 -12.69 -11.02
CA ARG A 324 6.86 -13.03 -9.99
C ARG A 324 5.42 -12.96 -10.51
N PHE A 325 5.19 -12.34 -11.66
CA PHE A 325 3.87 -12.01 -12.15
C PHE A 325 2.99 -13.24 -12.43
N GLU A 326 3.51 -14.23 -13.15
CA GLU A 326 2.76 -15.45 -13.48
C GLU A 326 2.31 -16.23 -12.24
N ARG A 327 3.17 -16.25 -11.21
CA ARG A 327 2.87 -16.90 -9.94
C ARG A 327 1.86 -16.08 -9.13
N TYR A 328 2.04 -14.76 -9.09
CA TYR A 328 1.15 -13.83 -8.40
C TYR A 328 -0.29 -13.86 -8.92
N ILE A 329 -0.51 -14.07 -10.22
CA ILE A 329 -1.88 -14.24 -10.76
C ILE A 329 -2.51 -15.56 -10.31
N ARG A 330 -1.71 -16.62 -10.13
CA ARG A 330 -2.19 -17.97 -9.82
C ARG A 330 -2.42 -18.20 -8.33
N GLU A 331 -1.64 -17.55 -7.47
CA GLU A 331 -1.70 -17.71 -6.01
C GLU A 331 -2.56 -16.60 -5.37
N MET A 332 -3.31 -16.94 -4.32
CA MET A 332 -4.13 -15.99 -3.57
C MET A 332 -3.36 -15.57 -2.31
N ASP A 333 -2.72 -14.42 -2.38
CA ASP A 333 -1.89 -13.91 -1.27
C ASP A 333 -2.75 -13.43 -0.09
N PHE A 334 -2.14 -13.39 1.11
CA PHE A 334 -2.75 -12.82 2.32
C PHE A 334 -3.34 -11.43 2.10
N ILE A 335 -2.69 -10.62 1.25
CA ILE A 335 -3.18 -9.28 0.94
C ILE A 335 -4.52 -9.31 0.22
N ARG A 336 -4.65 -10.14 -0.82
CA ARG A 336 -5.89 -10.26 -1.59
C ARG A 336 -7.03 -10.88 -0.80
N LYS A 337 -6.72 -11.78 0.15
CA LYS A 337 -7.73 -12.48 0.96
C LYS A 337 -8.17 -11.68 2.19
N TRP A 338 -7.24 -11.04 2.88
CA TRP A 338 -7.48 -10.41 4.18
C TRP A 338 -7.13 -8.93 4.23
N VAL A 339 -6.02 -8.52 3.59
CA VAL A 339 -5.55 -7.12 3.62
C VAL A 339 -6.17 -6.32 2.48
N ILE A 340 -7.43 -5.94 2.66
CA ILE A 340 -7.96 -4.64 2.21
C ILE A 340 -8.18 -4.48 0.68
N PHE A 341 -7.72 -5.41 -0.18
CA PHE A 341 -7.94 -5.33 -1.64
C PHE A 341 -8.46 -6.65 -2.25
N PRO A 342 -9.71 -7.06 -1.97
CA PRO A 342 -10.36 -8.13 -2.71
C PRO A 342 -10.45 -7.71 -4.18
N GLY A 343 -9.76 -8.44 -5.06
CA GLY A 343 -9.64 -8.10 -6.49
C GLY A 343 -8.45 -7.21 -6.87
N GLY A 344 -7.65 -6.77 -5.89
CA GLY A 344 -6.45 -5.98 -6.12
C GLY A 344 -5.44 -6.69 -7.04
N PHE A 345 -5.00 -5.97 -8.07
CA PHE A 345 -4.11 -6.47 -9.09
C PHE A 345 -2.89 -5.57 -9.24
N LEU A 346 -1.70 -6.14 -9.08
CA LEU A 346 -0.44 -5.45 -9.29
C LEU A 346 0.07 -5.77 -10.69
N PRO A 347 0.09 -4.80 -11.62
CA PRO A 347 0.63 -5.02 -12.95
C PRO A 347 2.16 -5.04 -12.95
N THR A 348 2.74 -5.60 -14.02
CA THR A 348 4.15 -5.38 -14.33
C THR A 348 4.31 -4.09 -15.13
N LEU A 349 5.53 -3.54 -15.12
CA LEU A 349 5.83 -2.35 -15.93
C LEU A 349 5.61 -2.62 -17.43
N THR A 350 6.02 -3.79 -17.93
CA THR A 350 5.82 -4.14 -19.35
C THR A 350 4.34 -4.23 -19.70
N LEU A 351 3.53 -4.85 -18.84
CA LEU A 351 2.08 -4.95 -19.05
C LEU A 351 1.40 -3.58 -19.05
N LEU A 352 1.83 -2.67 -18.17
CA LEU A 352 1.32 -1.29 -18.15
C LEU A 352 1.60 -0.57 -19.46
N LEU A 353 2.82 -0.65 -19.96
CA LEU A 353 3.20 0.02 -21.21
C LEU A 353 2.52 -0.62 -22.43
N GLN A 354 2.40 -1.95 -22.45
CA GLN A 354 1.67 -2.66 -23.51
C GLN A 354 0.18 -2.30 -23.53
N SER A 355 -0.47 -2.33 -22.37
CA SER A 355 -1.90 -1.97 -22.25
C SER A 355 -2.14 -0.49 -22.55
N MET A 356 -1.19 0.40 -22.22
CA MET A 356 -1.23 1.82 -22.60
C MET A 356 -1.18 1.98 -24.13
N ASN A 357 -0.25 1.29 -24.78
CA ASN A 357 -0.13 1.32 -26.24
C ASN A 357 -1.39 0.77 -26.94
N GLU A 358 -1.91 -0.36 -26.46
CA GLU A 358 -3.13 -0.97 -27.00
C GLU A 358 -4.38 -0.09 -26.77
N GLY A 359 -4.55 0.43 -25.54
CA GLY A 359 -5.69 1.25 -25.17
C GLY A 359 -5.73 2.61 -25.87
N SER A 360 -4.56 3.22 -26.08
CA SER A 360 -4.44 4.49 -26.80
C SER A 360 -4.26 4.37 -28.31
N SER A 361 -4.18 3.13 -28.84
CA SER A 361 -3.80 2.88 -30.23
C SER A 361 -2.48 3.57 -30.62
N GLY A 362 -1.52 3.64 -29.69
CA GLY A 362 -0.22 4.27 -29.86
C GLY A 362 -0.18 5.80 -29.78
N ARG A 363 -1.28 6.46 -29.39
CA ARG A 363 -1.33 7.94 -29.29
C ARG A 363 -0.69 8.50 -28.02
N LEU A 364 -0.46 7.67 -27.01
CA LEU A 364 0.20 8.05 -25.77
C LEU A 364 1.68 7.64 -25.82
N VAL A 365 2.56 8.62 -25.73
CA VAL A 365 4.01 8.42 -25.74
C VAL A 365 4.51 8.51 -24.31
N VAL A 366 5.30 7.52 -23.88
CA VAL A 366 5.93 7.53 -22.56
C VAL A 366 7.09 8.51 -22.56
N ASP A 367 7.05 9.47 -21.63
CA ASP A 367 8.11 10.47 -21.45
C ASP A 367 9.13 10.03 -20.41
N SER A 368 8.65 9.68 -19.21
CA SER A 368 9.53 9.27 -18.11
C SER A 368 8.88 8.24 -17.21
N VAL A 369 9.73 7.36 -16.65
CA VAL A 369 9.37 6.35 -15.66
C VAL A 369 10.31 6.51 -14.46
N SER A 370 9.76 6.78 -13.29
CA SER A 370 10.50 6.93 -12.04
C SER A 370 10.07 5.85 -11.05
N ASN A 371 11.02 5.18 -10.40
CA ASN A 371 10.73 4.18 -9.37
C ASN A 371 10.90 4.79 -7.98
N ILE A 372 9.79 4.89 -7.25
CA ILE A 372 9.73 5.40 -5.87
C ILE A 372 9.52 4.28 -4.83
N GLY A 373 9.59 3.01 -5.25
CA GLY A 373 9.38 1.84 -4.37
C GLY A 373 10.14 1.86 -3.04
N PRO A 374 11.44 2.24 -2.99
CA PRO A 374 12.17 2.33 -1.73
C PRO A 374 11.57 3.35 -0.74
N HIS A 375 10.97 4.45 -1.23
CA HIS A 375 10.31 5.43 -0.37
C HIS A 375 9.00 4.90 0.24
N TYR A 376 8.35 3.95 -0.44
CA TYR A 376 7.14 3.29 0.06
C TYR A 376 7.45 2.48 1.32
N ALA A 377 8.62 1.82 1.39
CA ALA A 377 9.04 1.11 2.59
C ALA A 377 9.11 2.05 3.81
N ARG A 378 9.74 3.23 3.66
CA ARG A 378 9.78 4.26 4.72
C ARG A 378 8.40 4.78 5.08
N THR A 379 7.54 5.01 4.09
CA THR A 379 6.14 5.45 4.29
C THR A 379 5.38 4.46 5.18
N LEU A 380 5.48 3.16 4.88
CA LEU A 380 4.81 2.10 5.65
C LEU A 380 5.37 1.94 7.08
N ARG A 381 6.67 2.14 7.28
CA ARG A 381 7.27 2.19 8.63
C ARG A 381 6.70 3.31 9.46
N GLU A 382 6.62 4.50 8.88
CA GLU A 382 6.12 5.69 9.57
C GLU A 382 4.62 5.58 9.89
N TRP A 383 3.82 5.09 8.94
CA TRP A 383 2.41 4.78 9.20
C TRP A 383 2.25 3.75 10.32
N ARG A 384 3.07 2.69 10.36
CA ARG A 384 3.03 1.72 11.46
C ARG A 384 3.37 2.37 12.80
N ARG A 385 4.41 3.20 12.83
CA ARG A 385 4.86 3.89 14.06
C ARG A 385 3.73 4.74 14.63
N ARG A 386 3.08 5.56 13.80
CA ARG A 386 1.93 6.39 14.20
C ARG A 386 0.72 5.56 14.59
N PHE A 387 0.44 4.51 13.81
CA PHE A 387 -0.66 3.60 14.11
C PHE A 387 -0.50 2.96 15.49
N LEU A 388 0.69 2.44 15.83
CA LEU A 388 0.93 1.81 17.13
C LEU A 388 0.91 2.82 18.28
N SER A 389 1.43 4.04 18.08
CA SER A 389 1.45 5.07 19.13
C SER A 389 0.07 5.66 19.40
N GLN A 390 -0.79 5.76 18.37
CA GLN A 390 -2.14 6.32 18.48
C GLN A 390 -3.24 5.25 18.58
N PHE A 391 -2.86 3.97 18.60
CA PHE A 391 -3.82 2.85 18.58
C PHE A 391 -4.81 2.92 19.73
N GLU A 392 -4.32 3.00 20.97
CA GLU A 392 -5.15 3.00 22.18
C GLU A 392 -5.90 4.32 22.37
N SER A 393 -5.32 5.45 21.95
CA SER A 393 -5.82 6.79 22.24
C SER A 393 -6.82 7.32 21.22
N VAL A 394 -6.63 7.02 19.93
CA VAL A 394 -7.46 7.57 18.82
C VAL A 394 -8.22 6.46 18.11
N ILE A 395 -7.53 5.38 17.74
CA ILE A 395 -8.09 4.35 16.86
C ILE A 395 -9.11 3.47 17.58
N VAL A 396 -8.82 3.01 18.81
CA VAL A 396 -9.75 2.19 19.59
C VAL A 396 -11.07 2.94 19.89
N PRO A 397 -11.07 4.21 20.35
CA PRO A 397 -12.31 4.97 20.51
C PRO A 397 -13.08 5.16 19.20
N ALA A 398 -12.40 5.49 18.09
CA ALA A 398 -13.03 5.66 16.79
C ALA A 398 -13.73 4.37 16.32
N LEU A 399 -13.05 3.22 16.43
CA LEU A 399 -13.59 1.91 16.07
C LEU A 399 -14.80 1.52 16.94
N LYS A 400 -14.77 1.82 18.24
CA LYS A 400 -15.89 1.55 19.16
C LYS A 400 -17.11 2.42 18.87
N ARG A 401 -16.91 3.65 18.37
CA ARG A 401 -18.00 4.57 18.02
C ARG A 401 -18.68 4.17 16.73
N GLU A 402 -17.91 3.69 15.75
CA GLU A 402 -18.42 3.31 14.43
C GLU A 402 -19.00 1.88 14.39
N TYR A 403 -18.40 0.94 15.13
CA TYR A 403 -18.84 -0.45 15.21
C TYR A 403 -19.19 -0.87 16.65
N PRO A 404 -20.17 -0.23 17.29
CA PRO A 404 -20.51 -0.51 18.69
C PRO A 404 -20.96 -1.97 18.91
N ASP A 405 -21.64 -2.57 17.94
CA ASP A 405 -22.20 -3.93 18.04
C ASP A 405 -21.12 -5.03 18.03
N VAL A 406 -20.00 -4.80 17.36
CA VAL A 406 -18.89 -5.76 17.25
C VAL A 406 -17.82 -5.48 18.32
N MET A 407 -17.50 -4.21 18.55
CA MET A 407 -16.35 -3.80 19.37
C MET A 407 -16.68 -3.64 20.87
N ASN A 408 -17.95 -3.47 21.26
CA ASN A 408 -18.36 -3.43 22.67
C ASN A 408 -18.92 -4.77 23.19
N GLY A 409 -18.97 -5.81 22.34
CA GLY A 409 -19.41 -7.15 22.73
C GLY A 409 -18.43 -7.88 23.67
N PRO A 410 -18.80 -9.06 24.20
CA PRO A 410 -17.96 -9.85 25.11
C PRO A 410 -16.61 -10.28 24.48
N ARG A 411 -16.53 -10.36 23.14
CA ARG A 411 -15.30 -10.63 22.36
C ARG A 411 -14.70 -9.38 21.71
N GLY A 412 -15.22 -8.18 21.98
CA GLY A 412 -14.77 -6.94 21.34
C GLY A 412 -13.28 -6.63 21.57
N LYS A 413 -12.74 -7.01 22.74
CA LYS A 413 -11.30 -6.91 23.00
C LYS A 413 -10.47 -7.85 22.12
N GLU A 414 -10.96 -9.06 21.85
CA GLU A 414 -10.29 -10.00 20.94
C GLU A 414 -10.34 -9.49 19.50
N GLU A 415 -11.48 -8.97 19.05
CA GLU A 415 -11.63 -8.42 17.70
C GLU A 415 -10.75 -7.17 17.47
N ILE A 416 -10.61 -6.30 18.48
CA ILE A 416 -9.69 -5.16 18.44
C ILE A 416 -8.23 -5.63 18.33
N GLU A 417 -7.84 -6.66 19.07
CA GLU A 417 -6.50 -7.24 18.98
C GLU A 417 -6.25 -7.94 17.64
N VAL A 418 -7.24 -8.64 17.08
CA VAL A 418 -7.18 -9.21 15.73
C VAL A 418 -7.03 -8.10 14.69
N PHE A 419 -7.76 -6.98 14.84
CA PHE A 419 -7.65 -5.82 13.98
C PHE A 419 -6.24 -5.20 14.05
N LYS A 420 -5.70 -5.03 15.26
CA LYS A 420 -4.32 -4.56 15.49
C LYS A 420 -3.30 -5.45 14.79
N ARG A 421 -3.39 -6.77 15.00
CA ARG A 421 -2.49 -7.77 14.40
C ARG A 421 -2.61 -7.80 12.88
N LYS A 422 -3.82 -7.68 12.34
CA LYS A 422 -4.08 -7.54 10.91
C LYS A 422 -3.36 -6.34 10.32
N TRP A 423 -3.41 -5.19 11.00
CA TRP A 423 -2.75 -3.98 10.54
C TRP A 423 -1.23 -4.05 10.68
N ILE A 424 -0.70 -4.66 11.76
CA ILE A 424 0.74 -4.93 11.90
C ILE A 424 1.25 -5.82 10.76
N CYS A 425 0.43 -6.78 10.30
CA CYS A 425 0.78 -7.66 9.19
C CYS A 425 0.99 -6.93 7.84
N THR A 426 0.62 -5.65 7.73
CA THR A 426 1.03 -4.78 6.60
C THR A 426 2.55 -4.59 6.51
N CYS A 427 3.31 -5.00 7.52
CA CYS A 427 4.76 -5.13 7.44
C CYS A 427 5.24 -6.00 6.29
N TYR A 428 4.41 -6.95 5.82
CA TYR A 428 4.68 -7.70 4.61
C TYR A 428 4.91 -6.77 3.40
N CYS A 429 4.11 -5.70 3.28
CA CYS A 429 4.24 -4.74 2.19
C CYS A 429 5.55 -3.97 2.27
N GLU A 430 5.94 -3.52 3.48
CA GLU A 430 7.22 -2.84 3.72
C GLU A 430 8.37 -3.72 3.24
N VAL A 431 8.38 -4.96 3.71
CA VAL A 431 9.35 -5.99 3.34
C VAL A 431 9.39 -6.21 1.82
N GLY A 432 8.23 -6.20 1.17
CA GLY A 432 8.09 -6.28 -0.28
C GLY A 432 8.85 -5.16 -1.02
N PHE A 433 8.67 -3.92 -0.56
CA PHE A 433 9.35 -2.75 -1.13
C PHE A 433 10.85 -2.69 -0.80
N THR A 434 11.24 -2.99 0.45
CA THR A 434 12.65 -3.03 0.87
C THR A 434 13.45 -4.07 0.09
N SER A 435 12.86 -5.25 -0.14
CA SER A 435 13.48 -6.33 -0.93
C SER A 435 13.40 -6.12 -2.45
N ARG A 436 12.79 -5.01 -2.91
CA ARG A 436 12.51 -4.72 -4.33
C ARG A 436 11.70 -5.83 -5.02
N THR A 437 10.93 -6.58 -4.25
CA THR A 437 9.98 -7.55 -4.78
C THR A 437 8.65 -6.92 -5.14
N LEU A 438 8.41 -5.71 -4.66
CA LEU A 438 7.43 -4.74 -5.12
C LEU A 438 8.17 -3.47 -5.54
N GLY A 439 7.62 -2.76 -6.51
CA GLY A 439 8.05 -1.42 -6.89
C GLY A 439 6.86 -0.48 -6.94
N ASP A 440 7.10 0.82 -6.96
CA ASP A 440 6.07 1.82 -7.21
C ASP A 440 6.61 2.78 -8.25
N HIS A 441 5.88 2.95 -9.34
CA HIS A 441 6.33 3.69 -10.51
C HIS A 441 5.43 4.88 -10.80
N ILE A 442 6.06 6.04 -10.96
CA ILE A 442 5.45 7.23 -11.56
C ILE A 442 5.77 7.21 -13.06
N ILE A 443 4.74 7.10 -13.88
CA ILE A 443 4.85 7.10 -15.35
C ILE A 443 4.21 8.37 -15.88
N THR A 444 5.01 9.19 -16.55
CA THR A 444 4.56 10.38 -17.27
C THR A 444 4.43 10.05 -18.76
N PHE A 445 3.33 10.46 -19.36
CA PHE A 445 3.04 10.24 -20.77
C PHE A 445 2.46 11.50 -21.41
N THR A 446 2.69 11.65 -22.71
CA THR A 446 2.29 12.83 -23.48
C THR A 446 1.58 12.43 -24.76
N ARG A 447 0.84 13.37 -25.34
CA ARG A 447 0.39 13.27 -26.73
C ARG A 447 1.56 13.42 -27.70
N GLU A 448 1.46 12.73 -28.83
CA GLU A 448 2.33 12.98 -29.98
C GLU A 448 2.23 14.46 -30.41
N GLY A 449 3.38 15.11 -30.62
CA GLY A 449 3.44 16.52 -31.01
C GLY A 449 3.19 17.52 -29.87
N CYS A 450 3.25 17.10 -28.60
CA CYS A 450 3.22 18.01 -27.45
C CYS A 450 4.54 18.78 -27.31
N THR A 451 4.73 19.80 -28.15
CA THR A 451 5.95 20.63 -28.15
C THR A 451 6.12 21.49 -26.90
N ASP A 452 5.02 21.82 -26.22
CA ASP A 452 5.00 22.63 -25.00
C ASP A 452 5.60 21.90 -23.78
N TYR A 453 5.83 20.59 -23.92
CA TYR A 453 6.45 19.76 -22.91
C TYR A 453 7.94 19.57 -23.22
N GLY A 454 8.80 20.30 -22.51
CA GLY A 454 10.24 20.07 -22.50
C GLY A 454 11.08 20.96 -23.43
N CYS A 455 10.52 21.50 -24.51
CA CYS A 455 11.27 22.28 -25.49
C CYS A 455 10.66 23.67 -25.71
N THR A 456 11.44 24.73 -25.54
CA THR A 456 11.13 26.03 -26.16
C THR A 456 11.23 25.87 -27.67
N VAL A 457 10.09 25.86 -28.35
CA VAL A 457 10.06 25.93 -29.81
C VAL A 457 10.50 27.33 -30.22
N TYR A 458 11.42 27.42 -31.19
CA TYR A 458 11.73 28.71 -31.81
C TYR A 458 10.47 29.23 -32.52
N GLU A 459 10.03 30.44 -32.18
CA GLU A 459 8.94 31.16 -32.86
C GLU A 459 9.24 31.40 -34.35
#